data_AF-A0A2E5E0Q2-F1
#
_entry.id   AF-A0A2E5E0Q2-F1
#
_cell.length_a   1.000
_cell.length_b   1.000
_cell.length_c   1.000
_cell.angle_alpha   90.00
_cell.angle_beta   90.00
_cell.angle_gamma   90.00
#
_symmetry.space_group_name_H-M   'P 1'
#
loop_
_entity.id
_entity.type
_entity.pdbx_description
1 polymer ?
#
loop_
_entity_poly.entity_id
_entity_poly.type
_entity_poly.pdbx_seq_one_letter_code
_entity_poly.pdbx_strand_id
1 'polypeptide(L)'
;MNWLAWIPFLEPINWFHRWWYLLLIPLSFGISVAYKAIRVHSLKGYWWQVGLMTTQIVLGVLGLGILVALFVQFGIPALSN
;
A
#
# COMPACT_ATOMS: atom_id res chain seq x y z
N MET A 1 11.87 22.43 3.20
CA MET A 1 11.16 21.39 2.41
C MET A 1 10.58 22.06 1.19
N ASN A 2 10.98 21.63 -0.01
CA ASN A 2 10.41 22.16 -1.25
C ASN A 2 9.15 21.36 -1.57
N TRP A 3 7.97 21.95 -1.39
CA TRP A 3 6.68 21.27 -1.53
C TRP A 3 6.35 20.87 -2.99
N LEU A 4 7.13 21.35 -3.96
CA LEU A 4 6.93 21.12 -5.39
C LEU A 4 7.14 19.65 -5.82
N ALA A 5 7.87 18.85 -5.04
CA ALA A 5 8.12 17.44 -5.34
C ALA A 5 7.41 16.48 -4.39
N TRP A 6 6.62 16.99 -3.44
CA TRP A 6 5.96 16.13 -2.46
C TRP A 6 4.86 15.30 -3.11
N ILE A 7 4.94 13.98 -2.96
CA ILE A 7 3.93 13.06 -3.50
C ILE A 7 2.96 12.66 -2.36
N PRO A 8 1.70 13.11 -2.40
CA PRO A 8 0.72 12.77 -1.37
C PRO A 8 0.62 11.25 -1.16
N PHE A 9 0.50 10.84 0.11
CA PHE A 9 0.40 9.45 0.59
C PHE A 9 1.66 8.59 0.42
N LEU A 10 2.41 8.78 -0.67
CA LEU A 10 3.64 8.06 -0.98
C LEU A 10 4.87 8.59 -0.25
N GLU A 11 4.86 9.84 0.21
CA GLU A 11 5.96 10.40 0.98
C GLU A 11 5.53 10.80 2.40
N PRO A 12 6.40 10.59 3.41
CA PRO A 12 6.09 10.97 4.78
C PRO A 12 6.06 12.49 4.91
N ILE A 13 4.96 13.02 5.46
CA ILE A 13 4.95 14.36 6.03
C ILE A 13 5.64 14.33 7.39
N ASN A 14 6.53 15.29 7.66
CA ASN A 14 7.28 15.39 8.92
C ASN A 14 6.40 15.30 10.19
N TRP A 15 5.19 15.84 10.16
CA TRP A 15 4.25 15.78 11.29
C TRP A 15 3.63 14.39 11.51
N PHE A 16 3.51 13.58 10.44
CA PHE A 16 2.80 12.30 10.45
C PHE A 16 3.72 11.09 10.21
N HIS A 17 5.04 11.30 10.33
CA HIS A 17 6.05 10.32 9.96
C HIS A 17 5.86 8.96 10.66
N ARG A 18 5.55 8.97 11.97
CA ARG A 18 5.32 7.75 12.76
C ARG A 18 4.16 6.89 12.24
N TRP A 19 3.15 7.52 11.65
CA TRP A 19 1.91 6.88 11.20
C TRP A 19 1.79 6.84 9.67
N TRP A 20 2.86 7.21 8.95
CA TRP A 20 2.85 7.33 7.49
C TRP A 20 2.41 6.04 6.80
N TYR A 21 2.78 4.87 7.32
CA TYR A 21 2.34 3.59 6.76
C TYR A 21 0.81 3.44 6.69
N LEU A 22 0.04 4.14 7.52
CA LEU A 22 -1.43 4.14 7.45
C LEU A 22 -1.95 4.84 6.19
N LEU A 23 -1.18 5.76 5.59
CA LEU A 23 -1.53 6.43 4.33
C LEU A 23 -1.58 5.47 3.14
N LEU A 24 -1.06 4.25 3.29
CA LEU A 24 -1.26 3.17 2.33
C LEU A 24 -2.75 2.83 2.15
N ILE A 25 -3.56 2.91 3.21
CA ILE A 25 -4.99 2.59 3.17
C ILE A 25 -5.75 3.55 2.24
N PRO A 26 -5.72 4.88 2.44
CA PRO A 26 -6.41 5.81 1.55
C PRO A 26 -5.86 5.80 0.12
N LEU A 27 -4.54 5.59 -0.06
CA LEU A 27 -3.93 5.43 -1.38
C LEU A 27 -4.51 4.21 -2.11
N SER A 28 -4.51 3.05 -1.45
CA SER A 28 -5.02 1.80 -2.01
C SER A 28 -6.51 1.87 -2.30
N PHE A 29 -7.27 2.56 -1.44
CA PHE A 29 -8.69 2.83 -1.66
C PHE A 29 -8.91 3.69 -2.91
N GLY A 30 -8.17 4.79 -3.06
CA GLY A 30 -8.25 5.67 -4.24
C GLY A 30 -7.93 4.93 -5.53
N ILE A 31 -6.86 4.13 -5.54
CA ILE A 31 -6.49 3.27 -6.67
C ILE A 31 -7.62 2.28 -6.98
N SER A 32 -8.19 1.64 -5.96
CA SER A 32 -9.26 0.67 -6.11
C SER A 32 -10.53 1.29 -6.69
N VAL A 33 -10.91 2.48 -6.22
CA VAL A 33 -12.04 3.26 -6.76
C VAL A 33 -11.80 3.58 -8.24
N ALA A 34 -10.67 4.19 -8.58
CA ALA A 34 -10.36 4.58 -9.96
C ALA A 34 -10.31 3.37 -10.91
N TYR A 35 -9.63 2.29 -10.50
CA TYR A 35 -9.50 1.08 -11.30
C TYR A 35 -10.83 0.35 -11.48
N LYS A 36 -11.60 0.15 -10.40
CA LYS A 36 -12.88 -0.55 -10.49
C LYS A 36 -13.90 0.25 -11.29
N ALA A 37 -13.89 1.58 -11.22
CA ALA A 37 -14.82 2.43 -11.97
C ALA A 37 -14.73 2.20 -13.48
N ILE A 38 -13.53 1.95 -14.01
CA ILE A 38 -13.32 1.70 -15.45
C ILE A 38 -13.38 0.22 -15.84
N ARG A 39 -13.22 -0.70 -14.87
CA ARG A 39 -13.03 -2.14 -15.14
C ARG A 39 -14.30 -2.97 -14.98
N VAL A 40 -15.24 -2.54 -14.13
CA VAL A 40 -16.45 -3.32 -13.86
C VAL A 40 -17.56 -2.99 -14.86
N HIS A 41 -18.24 -4.03 -15.36
CA HIS A 41 -19.36 -3.86 -16.32
C HIS A 41 -20.67 -3.45 -15.64
N SER A 42 -20.77 -3.63 -14.30
CA SER A 42 -21.94 -3.29 -13.50
C SER A 42 -21.50 -2.72 -12.16
N LEU A 43 -22.24 -1.73 -11.66
CA LEU A 43 -22.01 -1.14 -10.34
C LEU A 43 -22.59 -2.01 -9.20
N LYS A 44 -23.29 -3.10 -9.50
CA LYS A 44 -23.77 -4.03 -8.48
C LYS A 44 -22.58 -4.64 -7.74
N GLY A 45 -22.50 -4.39 -6.43
CA GLY A 45 -21.37 -4.86 -5.60
C GLY A 45 -20.07 -4.07 -5.81
N TYR A 46 -20.12 -2.90 -6.45
CA TYR A 46 -18.95 -2.06 -6.69
C TYR A 46 -18.13 -1.78 -5.41
N TRP A 47 -18.79 -1.28 -4.36
CA TRP A 47 -18.13 -0.94 -3.09
C TRP A 47 -17.52 -2.15 -2.40
N TRP A 48 -18.15 -3.33 -2.52
CA TRP A 48 -17.59 -4.57 -2.02
C TRP A 48 -16.30 -4.95 -2.76
N GLN A 49 -16.30 -4.84 -4.09
CA GLN A 49 -15.11 -5.10 -4.90
C GLN A 49 -13.98 -4.09 -4.67
N VAL A 50 -14.32 -2.81 -4.45
CA VAL A 50 -13.36 -1.77 -4.07
C VAL A 50 -12.74 -2.10 -2.72
N GLY A 51 -13.56 -2.47 -1.72
CA GLY A 51 -13.09 -2.88 -0.40
C GLY A 51 -12.16 -4.09 -0.47
N LEU A 52 -12.54 -5.13 -1.18
CA LEU A 52 -11.71 -6.33 -1.38
C LEU A 52 -10.37 -6.01 -2.03
N MET A 53 -10.36 -5.22 -3.11
CA MET A 53 -9.13 -4.84 -3.80
C MET A 53 -8.24 -3.98 -2.89
N THR A 54 -8.83 -3.05 -2.13
CA THR A 54 -8.11 -2.24 -1.13
C THR A 54 -7.42 -3.14 -0.11
N THR A 55 -8.14 -4.10 0.46
CA THR A 55 -7.60 -5.07 1.42
C THR A 55 -6.49 -5.91 0.79
N GLN A 56 -6.67 -6.39 -0.44
CA GLN A 56 -5.64 -7.17 -1.16
C GLN A 56 -4.35 -6.37 -1.37
N ILE A 57 -4.45 -5.10 -1.78
CA ILE A 57 -3.28 -4.23 -1.98
C ILE A 57 -2.56 -4.01 -0.64
N VAL A 58 -3.30 -3.63 0.41
CA VAL A 58 -2.72 -3.37 1.73
C VAL A 58 -2.03 -4.61 2.29
N LEU A 59 -2.71 -5.76 2.28
CA LEU A 59 -2.14 -7.02 2.77
C LEU A 59 -0.96 -7.49 1.90
N GLY A 60 -1.02 -7.28 0.58
CA GLY A 60 0.07 -7.59 -0.34
C GLY A 60 1.34 -6.81 -0.01
N VAL A 61 1.23 -5.49 0.18
CA VAL A 61 2.36 -4.63 0.54
C VAL A 61 2.90 -4.97 1.93
N LEU A 62 2.03 -5.20 2.92
CA LEU A 62 2.45 -5.65 4.25
C LEU A 62 3.20 -6.97 4.19
N GLY A 63 2.67 -7.93 3.42
CA GLY A 63 3.29 -9.24 3.21
C GLY A 63 4.67 -9.13 2.56
N LEU A 64 4.82 -8.28 1.54
CA LEU A 64 6.13 -8.00 0.92
C LEU A 64 7.13 -7.40 1.91
N GLY A 65 6.69 -6.44 2.75
CA GLY A 65 7.54 -5.86 3.78
C GLY A 65 8.02 -6.90 4.79
N ILE A 66 7.12 -7.76 5.27
CA ILE A 66 7.45 -8.87 6.17
C ILE A 66 8.44 -9.84 5.51
N LEU A 67 8.17 -10.23 4.26
CA LEU A 67 9.02 -11.15 3.50
C LEU A 67 10.45 -10.60 3.38
N VAL A 68 10.60 -9.32 3.02
CA VAL A 68 11.91 -8.66 2.92
C VAL A 68 12.60 -8.63 4.29
N ALA A 69 11.86 -8.30 5.36
CA ALA A 69 12.42 -8.28 6.71
C ALA A 69 12.95 -9.66 7.14
N LEU A 70 12.17 -10.72 6.89
CA LEU A 70 12.59 -12.10 7.17
C LEU A 70 13.79 -12.51 6.31
N PHE A 71 13.78 -12.15 5.03
CA PHE A 71 14.89 -12.46 4.13
C PHE A 71 16.20 -11.78 4.59
N VAL A 72 16.13 -10.51 5.00
CA VAL A 72 17.31 -9.79 5.51
C VAL A 72 17.79 -10.37 6.84
N GLN A 73 16.87 -10.68 7.76
CA GLN A 73 17.23 -11.17 9.09
C GLN A 73 17.71 -12.63 9.12
N PHE A 74 17.18 -13.48 8.25
CA PHE A 74 17.46 -14.91 8.28
C PHE A 74 18.13 -15.43 7.02
N GLY A 75 17.72 -14.94 5.84
CA GLY A 75 18.28 -15.35 4.55
C GLY A 75 19.73 -14.92 4.39
N ILE A 76 20.06 -13.65 4.68
CA ILE A 76 21.43 -13.15 4.54
C ILE A 76 22.40 -13.87 5.50
N PRO A 77 22.13 -13.98 6.82
CA PRO A 77 23.05 -14.67 7.72
C PRO A 77 23.21 -16.17 7.42
N ALA A 78 22.18 -16.82 6.87
CA ALA A 78 22.28 -18.23 6.47
C ALA A 78 23.21 -18.47 5.28
N LEU A 79 23.51 -17.43 4.48
CA LEU A 79 24.43 -17.51 3.33
C LEU A 79 25.86 -17.12 3.68
N SER A 80 26.06 -16.38 4.77
CA SER A 80 27.37 -15.89 5.20
C SER A 80 28.09 -16.79 6.21
N ASN A 81 27.39 -17.79 6.75
CA ASN A 81 27.93 -18.83 7.63
C ASN A 81 28.23 -20.10 6.82
#